data_AF-A0AAV0XLH6-F1
#
_entry.id   AF-A0AAV0XLH6-F1
#
_cell.length_a   1.000
_cell.length_b   1.000
_cell.length_c   1.000
_cell.angle_alpha   90.00
_cell.angle_beta   90.00
_cell.angle_gamma   90.00
#
_symmetry.space_group_name_H-M   'P 1'
#
loop_
_entity.id
_entity.type
_entity.pdbx_description
1 polymer ?
#
loop_
_entity_poly.entity_id
_entity_poly.type
_entity_poly.pdbx_seq_one_letter_code
_entity_poly.pdbx_strand_id
1 'polypeptide(L)'
;MGYSQNDKKIVQNKPRNIRKIGESCSHTLEVPKSTKSFMCGAFSENDRQDVFNKFWKMKTWDEKRGFIQGMVTNRPIVKRRKINEQNKYVKSDSRDVRLQTLNGQCLKVCRLFFLNTLNIGEDSFKRWTKKVLNLQNLA
;
A
#
# COMPACT_ATOMS: atom_id res chain seq x y z
N MET A 1 0.72 2.81 -22.21
CA MET A 1 0.73 1.53 -22.96
C MET A 1 0.88 0.35 -22.00
N GLY A 2 0.05 -0.69 -22.13
CA GLY A 2 0.21 -1.97 -21.43
C GLY A 2 0.85 -3.04 -22.32
N TYR A 3 1.37 -4.09 -21.71
CA TYR A 3 1.83 -5.30 -22.40
C TYR A 3 0.92 -6.46 -21.97
N SER A 4 0.54 -7.34 -22.89
CA SER A 4 -0.14 -8.59 -22.55
C SER A 4 0.47 -9.74 -23.33
N GLN A 5 0.60 -10.90 -22.68
CA GLN A 5 1.07 -12.11 -23.33
C GLN A 5 -0.13 -12.93 -23.80
N ASN A 6 -0.34 -13.02 -25.12
CA ASN A 6 -1.27 -13.97 -25.74
C ASN A 6 -0.40 -14.97 -26.53
N ASP A 7 -0.57 -16.27 -26.27
CA ASP A 7 0.08 -17.35 -27.03
C ASP A 7 1.59 -17.14 -27.25
N LYS A 8 2.31 -16.84 -26.17
CA LYS A 8 3.77 -16.58 -26.16
C LYS A 8 4.24 -15.36 -26.99
N LYS A 9 3.32 -14.54 -27.51
CA LYS A 9 3.65 -13.25 -28.15
C LYS A 9 3.33 -12.09 -27.22
N ILE A 10 4.29 -11.16 -27.08
CA ILE A 10 4.10 -9.92 -26.30
C ILE A 10 3.39 -8.92 -27.20
N VAL A 11 2.12 -8.64 -26.89
CA VAL A 11 1.36 -7.58 -27.56
C VAL A 11 1.60 -6.27 -26.84
N GLN A 12 2.20 -5.31 -27.54
CA GLN A 12 2.41 -3.94 -27.07
C GLN A 12 1.18 -3.07 -27.37
N ASN A 13 1.10 -1.88 -26.78
CA ASN A 13 0.05 -0.88 -27.06
C ASN A 13 -1.40 -1.25 -26.73
N LYS A 14 -1.65 -2.26 -25.88
CA LYS A 14 -3.03 -2.44 -25.39
C LYS A 14 -3.46 -1.24 -24.54
N PRO A 15 -4.68 -0.71 -24.76
CA PRO A 15 -5.25 0.29 -23.88
C PRO A 15 -5.34 -0.31 -22.48
N ARG A 16 -4.86 0.43 -21.49
CA ARG A 16 -5.00 0.01 -20.09
C ARG A 16 -6.41 0.33 -19.66
N ASN A 17 -7.06 -0.61 -18.98
CA ASN A 17 -8.35 -0.34 -18.35
C ASN A 17 -8.26 0.89 -17.45
N ILE A 18 -9.34 1.67 -17.45
CA ILE A 18 -9.50 2.79 -16.53
C ILE A 18 -9.38 2.24 -15.11
N ARG A 19 -8.57 2.91 -14.29
CA ARG A 19 -8.40 2.52 -12.89
C ARG A 19 -9.66 2.85 -12.12
N LYS A 20 -10.07 1.92 -11.27
CA LYS A 20 -11.25 2.05 -10.42
C LYS A 20 -10.89 1.64 -9.00
N ILE A 21 -11.59 2.18 -8.02
CA ILE A 21 -11.43 1.75 -6.63
C ILE A 21 -11.86 0.27 -6.55
N GLY A 22 -11.04 -0.54 -5.87
CA GLY A 22 -11.35 -1.94 -5.60
C GLY A 22 -12.32 -2.10 -4.42
N GLU A 23 -12.72 -3.34 -4.14
CA GLU A 23 -13.58 -3.63 -3.00
C GLU A 23 -12.93 -3.23 -1.66
N SER A 24 -13.76 -2.84 -0.70
CA SER A 24 -13.29 -2.59 0.66
C SER A 24 -12.93 -3.91 1.35
N CYS A 25 -12.14 -3.83 2.41
CA CYS A 25 -11.90 -4.97 3.29
C CYS A 25 -13.05 -5.13 4.30
N SER A 26 -13.15 -6.29 4.94
CA SER A 26 -14.16 -6.61 5.96
C SER A 26 -13.90 -6.03 7.36
N HIS A 27 -12.97 -5.09 7.52
CA HIS A 27 -12.71 -4.47 8.83
C HIS A 27 -13.83 -3.47 9.16
N THR A 28 -14.53 -3.69 10.26
CA THR A 28 -15.64 -2.86 10.73
C THR A 28 -15.18 -1.67 11.57
N LEU A 29 -16.10 -0.73 11.78
CA LEU A 29 -15.98 0.45 12.65
C LEU A 29 -15.96 0.14 14.15
N GLU A 30 -15.58 -1.08 14.56
CA GLU A 30 -15.46 -1.38 15.98
C GLU A 30 -14.44 -0.44 16.64
N VAL A 31 -14.75 0.01 17.86
CA VAL A 31 -13.89 0.85 18.69
C VAL A 31 -12.46 0.30 18.63
N PRO A 32 -11.45 1.10 18.24
CA PRO A 32 -10.10 0.60 18.06
C PRO A 32 -9.60 -0.02 19.36
N LYS A 33 -9.49 -1.36 19.36
CA LYS A 33 -9.00 -2.17 20.50
C LYS A 33 -7.58 -1.76 20.94
N SER A 34 -6.86 -1.01 20.10
CA SER A 34 -5.52 -0.48 20.31
C SER A 34 -5.19 0.56 19.23
N THR A 35 -4.18 1.41 19.47
CA THR A 35 -3.52 2.23 18.43
C THR A 35 -2.94 1.40 17.26
N LYS A 36 -2.82 0.08 17.45
CA LYS A 36 -2.37 -0.86 16.41
C LYS A 36 -3.51 -1.38 15.52
N SER A 37 -4.77 -1.20 15.93
CA SER A 37 -5.95 -1.66 15.21
C SER A 37 -6.09 -0.93 13.87
N PHE A 38 -6.65 -1.63 12.88
CA PHE A 38 -6.98 -1.02 11.61
C PHE A 38 -8.32 -0.31 11.71
N MET A 39 -8.39 0.92 11.20
CA MET A 39 -9.57 1.77 11.21
C MET A 39 -10.17 1.90 9.81
N CYS A 40 -10.14 0.83 9.01
CA CYS A 40 -10.63 0.88 7.63
C CYS A 40 -12.12 1.23 7.56
N GLY A 41 -12.92 0.76 8.51
CA GLY A 41 -14.34 1.06 8.56
C GLY A 41 -14.63 2.56 8.75
N ALA A 42 -13.68 3.35 9.26
CA ALA A 42 -13.86 4.78 9.48
C ALA A 42 -13.83 5.61 8.18
N PHE A 43 -13.50 4.99 7.04
CA PHE A 43 -13.52 5.65 5.74
C PHE A 43 -14.87 5.44 5.07
N SER A 44 -15.53 6.54 4.73
CA SER A 44 -16.66 6.52 3.81
C SER A 44 -16.19 6.26 2.38
N GLU A 45 -17.10 5.93 1.47
CA GLU A 45 -16.76 5.79 0.05
C GLU A 45 -16.27 7.12 -0.55
N ASN A 46 -16.78 8.26 -0.06
CA ASN A 46 -16.31 9.58 -0.45
C ASN A 46 -14.86 9.83 -0.01
N ASP A 47 -14.47 9.40 1.20
CA ASP A 47 -13.07 9.48 1.64
C ASP A 47 -12.16 8.66 0.72
N ARG A 48 -12.58 7.44 0.37
CA ARG A 48 -11.83 6.56 -0.54
C ARG A 48 -11.70 7.19 -1.91
N GLN A 49 -12.78 7.79 -2.43
CA GLN A 49 -12.79 8.45 -3.72
C GLN A 49 -11.89 9.69 -3.75
N ASP A 50 -11.88 10.49 -2.69
CA ASP A 50 -10.99 11.63 -2.57
C ASP A 50 -9.52 11.20 -2.55
N VAL A 51 -9.17 10.20 -1.73
CA VAL A 51 -7.82 9.62 -1.68
C VAL A 51 -7.40 9.10 -3.06
N PHE A 52 -8.28 8.35 -3.74
CA PHE A 52 -8.03 7.84 -5.08
C PHE A 52 -7.79 8.96 -6.09
N ASN A 53 -8.63 9.99 -6.07
CA ASN A 53 -8.54 11.13 -6.97
C ASN A 53 -7.25 11.92 -6.73
N LYS A 54 -6.92 12.24 -5.47
CA LYS A 54 -5.66 12.88 -5.08
C LYS A 54 -4.46 12.09 -5.59
N PHE A 55 -4.50 10.77 -5.43
CA PHE A 55 -3.42 9.91 -5.89
C PHE A 55 -3.26 9.89 -7.42
N TRP A 56 -4.36 9.73 -8.16
CA TRP A 56 -4.29 9.63 -9.62
C TRP A 56 -4.16 10.97 -10.35
N LYS A 57 -4.46 12.09 -9.68
CA LYS A 57 -4.21 13.46 -10.17
C LYS A 57 -2.71 13.80 -10.24
N MET A 58 -1.86 13.14 -9.44
CA MET A 58 -0.40 13.28 -9.57
C MET A 58 0.06 12.84 -10.97
N LYS A 59 0.91 13.67 -11.59
CA LYS A 59 1.29 13.50 -13.00
C LYS A 59 2.38 12.46 -13.16
N THR A 60 3.35 12.45 -12.25
CA THR A 60 4.53 11.60 -12.37
C THR A 60 4.43 10.35 -11.49
N TRP A 61 5.19 9.31 -11.85
CA TRP A 61 5.33 8.13 -11.00
C TRP A 61 6.13 8.40 -9.74
N ASP A 62 7.05 9.37 -9.77
CA ASP A 62 7.87 9.74 -8.62
C ASP A 62 7.05 10.48 -7.56
N GLU A 63 6.14 11.37 -7.95
CA GLU A 63 5.16 11.98 -7.05
C GLU A 63 4.32 10.90 -6.35
N LYS A 64 3.78 9.95 -7.13
CA LYS A 64 2.98 8.83 -6.61
C LYS A 64 3.79 7.95 -5.65
N ARG A 65 5.06 7.70 -5.98
CA ARG A 65 5.98 6.98 -5.10
C ARG A 65 6.20 7.73 -3.80
N GLY A 66 6.47 9.04 -3.87
CA GLY A 66 6.65 9.89 -2.70
C GLY A 66 5.41 9.92 -1.80
N PHE A 67 4.22 10.02 -2.39
CA PHE A 67 2.95 9.92 -1.66
C PHE A 67 2.83 8.61 -0.88
N ILE A 68 3.09 7.46 -1.53
CA ILE A 68 3.01 6.15 -0.86
C ILE A 68 4.07 6.04 0.24
N GLN A 69 5.29 6.54 0.00
CA GLN A 69 6.34 6.55 1.00
C GLN A 69 5.97 7.39 2.23
N GLY A 70 5.33 8.56 2.04
CA GLY A 70 4.84 9.40 3.14
C GLY A 70 3.71 8.75 3.95
N MET A 71 2.93 7.86 3.32
CA MET A 71 1.83 7.13 3.96
C MET A 71 2.27 5.82 4.65
N VAL A 72 3.55 5.45 4.53
CA VAL A 72 4.08 4.18 5.02
C VAL A 72 5.10 4.42 6.12
N THR A 73 4.88 3.82 7.28
CA THR A 73 5.85 3.78 8.37
C THR A 73 6.46 2.39 8.48
N ASN A 74 7.77 2.29 8.28
CA ASN A 74 8.51 1.05 8.49
C ASN A 74 8.91 0.92 9.97
N ARG A 75 8.53 -0.17 10.63
CA ARG A 75 8.84 -0.45 12.04
C ARG A 75 9.54 -1.80 12.21
N PRO A 76 10.45 -1.95 13.19
CA PRO A 76 11.05 -3.24 13.48
C PRO A 76 10.00 -4.24 14.00
N ILE A 77 10.18 -5.52 13.69
CA ILE A 77 9.35 -6.59 14.23
C ILE A 77 9.85 -6.94 15.64
N VAL A 78 9.10 -6.53 16.67
CA VAL A 78 9.46 -6.69 18.09
C VAL A 78 9.09 -8.07 18.65
N LYS A 79 7.97 -8.65 18.21
CA LYS A 79 7.52 -9.99 18.64
C LYS A 79 7.26 -10.86 17.42
N ARG A 80 7.82 -12.06 17.41
CA ARG A 80 7.62 -13.07 16.37
C ARG A 80 6.80 -14.24 16.92
N ARG A 81 5.93 -14.81 16.09
CA ARG A 81 5.41 -16.16 16.33
C ARG A 81 6.55 -17.15 16.12
N LYS A 82 6.48 -18.34 16.73
CA LYS A 82 7.54 -19.37 16.63
C LYS A 82 8.05 -19.48 15.19
N ILE A 83 9.36 -19.38 15.02
CA ILE A 83 10.00 -19.46 13.71
C ILE A 83 9.84 -20.91 13.24
N ASN A 84 9.25 -21.10 12.06
CA ASN A 84 9.31 -22.41 11.41
C ASN A 84 10.74 -22.58 10.88
N GLU A 85 11.46 -23.59 11.36
CA GLU A 85 12.84 -23.92 11.00
C GLU A 85 13.05 -24.10 9.49
N GLN A 86 11.99 -24.41 8.74
CA GLN A 86 12.04 -24.56 7.28
C GLN A 86 12.18 -23.22 6.53
N ASN A 87 11.90 -22.07 7.16
CA ASN A 87 11.88 -20.78 6.50
C ASN A 87 13.06 -19.90 6.95
N LYS A 88 14.18 -19.99 6.22
CA LYS A 88 15.43 -19.23 6.49
C LYS A 88 15.25 -17.71 6.36
N TYR A 89 14.24 -17.24 5.63
CA TYR A 89 14.01 -15.81 5.44
C TYR A 89 13.19 -15.21 6.58
N VAL A 90 13.84 -14.40 7.41
CA VAL A 90 13.20 -13.71 8.52
C VAL A 90 13.00 -12.23 8.17
N LYS A 91 11.74 -11.78 8.08
CA LYS A 91 11.44 -10.34 7.94
C LYS A 91 11.95 -9.59 9.16
N SER A 92 12.71 -8.52 8.94
CA SER A 92 13.23 -7.62 9.97
C SER A 92 12.27 -6.46 10.25
N ASP A 93 11.52 -6.04 9.24
CA ASP A 93 10.61 -4.89 9.29
C ASP A 93 9.16 -5.25 8.93
N SER A 94 8.26 -4.47 9.51
CA SER A 94 6.84 -4.42 9.18
C SER A 94 6.49 -3.03 8.68
N ARG A 95 5.45 -2.92 7.85
CA ARG A 95 5.04 -1.65 7.22
C ARG A 95 3.62 -1.35 7.63
N ASP A 96 3.46 -0.31 8.43
CA ASP A 96 2.16 0.22 8.79
C ASP A 96 1.77 1.27 7.74
N VAL A 97 0.59 1.10 7.13
CA VAL A 97 0.05 2.04 6.13
C VAL A 97 -1.03 2.90 6.75
N ARG A 98 -1.09 4.16 6.33
CA ARG A 98 -2.08 5.14 6.78
C ARG A 98 -2.72 5.83 5.58
N LEU A 99 -3.94 6.30 5.75
CA LEU A 99 -4.63 7.16 4.80
C LEU A 99 -5.24 8.35 5.55
N GLN A 100 -5.43 9.45 4.84
CA GLN A 100 -6.07 10.64 5.37
C GLN A 100 -7.54 10.67 4.94
N THR A 101 -8.45 10.94 5.87
CA THR A 101 -9.87 11.19 5.57
C THR A 101 -10.07 12.61 5.04
N LEU A 102 -11.24 12.91 4.49
CA LEU A 102 -11.62 14.26 4.08
C LEU A 102 -11.54 15.27 5.23
N ASN A 103 -11.80 14.83 6.45
CA ASN A 103 -11.70 15.63 7.67
C ASN A 103 -10.25 15.83 8.16
N GLY A 104 -9.27 15.37 7.39
CA GLY A 104 -7.84 15.55 7.68
C GLY A 104 -7.25 14.53 8.66
N GLN A 105 -8.02 13.55 9.14
CA GLN A 105 -7.53 12.55 10.10
C GLN A 105 -6.69 11.48 9.42
N CYS A 106 -5.48 11.24 9.92
CA CYS A 106 -4.59 10.19 9.42
C CYS A 106 -4.78 8.89 10.19
N LEU A 107 -5.49 7.94 9.59
CA LEU A 107 -5.88 6.68 10.21
C LEU A 107 -5.07 5.51 9.66
N LYS A 108 -4.70 4.58 10.55
CA LYS A 108 -4.03 3.33 10.16
C LYS A 108 -5.04 2.39 9.50
N VAL A 109 -4.71 1.91 8.31
CA VAL A 109 -5.57 0.98 7.56
C VAL A 109 -4.84 -0.34 7.31
N CYS A 110 -5.57 -1.38 6.95
CA CYS A 110 -4.96 -2.62 6.52
C CYS A 110 -4.39 -2.46 5.11
N ARG A 111 -3.44 -3.33 4.75
CA ARG A 111 -2.77 -3.25 3.45
C ARG A 111 -3.74 -3.46 2.28
N LEU A 112 -4.67 -4.42 2.40
CA LEU A 112 -5.67 -4.69 1.36
C LEU A 112 -6.49 -3.44 1.06
N PHE A 113 -7.00 -2.77 2.09
CA PHE A 113 -7.77 -1.54 1.95
C PHE A 113 -6.97 -0.44 1.26
N PHE A 114 -5.71 -0.26 1.63
CA PHE A 114 -4.80 0.70 1.00
C PHE A 114 -4.60 0.42 -0.49
N LEU A 115 -4.27 -0.83 -0.85
CA LEU A 115 -4.02 -1.23 -2.24
C LEU A 115 -5.27 -1.11 -3.11
N ASN A 116 -6.43 -1.53 -2.59
CA ASN A 116 -7.71 -1.46 -3.29
C ASN A 116 -8.17 -0.02 -3.46
N THR A 117 -8.00 0.82 -2.44
CA THR A 117 -8.35 2.24 -2.50
C THR A 117 -7.49 2.99 -3.50
N LEU A 118 -6.20 2.66 -3.65
CA LEU A 118 -5.32 3.32 -4.63
C LEU A 118 -5.29 2.62 -5.99
N ASN A 119 -5.85 1.41 -6.13
CA ASN A 119 -5.69 0.52 -7.27
C ASN A 119 -4.21 0.35 -7.68
N ILE A 120 -3.38 -0.06 -6.72
CA ILE A 120 -1.96 -0.36 -6.94
C ILE A 120 -1.67 -1.83 -6.62
N GLY A 121 -0.76 -2.44 -7.39
CA GLY A 121 -0.33 -3.81 -7.15
C GLY A 121 0.64 -3.95 -5.97
N GLU A 122 0.58 -5.09 -5.30
CA GLU A 122 1.45 -5.44 -4.17
C GLU A 122 2.94 -5.31 -4.51
N ASP A 123 3.37 -5.66 -5.72
CA ASP A 123 4.77 -5.56 -6.13
C ASP A 123 5.24 -4.11 -6.30
N SER A 124 4.37 -3.25 -6.84
CA SER A 124 4.66 -1.82 -6.91
C SER A 124 4.79 -1.23 -5.51
N PHE A 125 3.85 -1.57 -4.61
CA PHE A 125 3.93 -1.19 -3.21
C PHE A 125 5.23 -1.67 -2.55
N LYS A 126 5.58 -2.95 -2.72
CA LYS A 126 6.80 -3.52 -2.13
C LYS A 126 8.06 -2.81 -2.61
N ARG A 127 8.16 -2.56 -3.92
CA ARG A 127 9.30 -1.89 -4.55
C ARG A 127 9.43 -0.45 -4.08
N TRP A 128 8.32 0.29 -4.02
CA TRP A 128 8.33 1.70 -3.63
C TRP A 128 8.58 1.93 -2.14
N THR A 129 8.19 0.99 -1.30
CA THR A 129 8.34 1.06 0.17
C THR A 129 9.57 0.31 0.70
N LYS A 130 10.36 -0.29 -0.19
CA LYS A 130 11.64 -0.90 0.19
C LYS A 130 12.53 0.20 0.78
N LYS A 131 13.04 -0.02 2.00
CA LYS A 131 14.04 0.87 2.58
C LYS A 131 15.20 0.99 1.58
N VAL A 132 15.54 2.21 1.21
CA VAL A 132 16.83 2.47 0.57
C VAL A 132 17.86 2.19 1.65
N LEU A 133 18.66 1.14 1.47
CA LEU A 133 19.84 0.95 2.30
C LEU A 133 20.77 2.11 1.92
N ASN A 134 20.89 3.12 2.79
CA ASN A 134 21.94 4.12 2.63
C ASN A 134 23.27 3.39 2.82
N LEU A 135 24.00 3.18 1.72
CA LEU A 135 25.35 2.60 1.69
C LEU A 135 26.40 3.60 2.21
N GLN A 136 26.08 4.42 3.22
CA GLN A 136 26.99 5.42 3.78
C GLN A 136 27.67 4.97 5.08
N ASN A 137 27.47 3.72 5.54
CA ASN A 137 28.09 3.20 6.76
C ASN A 137 28.90 1.91 6.49
N LEU A 138 29.75 1.93 5.47
CA LEU A 138 30.86 0.98 5.30
C LEU A 138 32.09 1.80 4.91
N ALA A 139 32.66 2.49 5.88
CA ALA A 139 34.00 3.08 5.85
C ALA A 139 34.70 2.65 7.14
#